data_AF-A0A0N9HIS3-F1
#
_entry.id   AF-A0A0N9HIS3-F1
#
_cell.length_a   1.000
_cell.length_b   1.000
_cell.length_c   1.000
_cell.angle_alpha   90.00
_cell.angle_beta   90.00
_cell.angle_gamma   90.00
#
_symmetry.space_group_name_H-M   'P 1'
#
loop_
_entity.id
_entity.type
_entity.pdbx_description
1 polymer ?
#
loop_
_entity_poly.entity_id
_entity_poly.type
_entity_poly.pdbx_seq_one_letter_code
_entity_poly.pdbx_strand_id
1 'polypeptide(L)'
;MTSVQVPDPCVLMLQKWFAVHRLAMFEAFCATGLLVQKEISKRVKVAMEWSRQPFTRLGSHIRLILLAVCLGGCSKLSGHTDMHHSGRPAYGTLFEKLEHWTAGRIGVAAVNTADNSSLQYRGDERFPLCSTFKLMAAAAILHRSLDEPDLLKKHILYSATEVTAAGYAPVTIKHLSTGMSIADLCAAAIQYSDNAGVNLLMKELGGPKAVTAFAQTIGDNLFRLDRWEPELNSAIPNDPRDTSTPASTISGLYRLH
;
A
#
# COMPACT_ATOMS: atom_id res chain seq x y z
N MET A 1 47.01 -6.64 2.61
CA MET A 1 46.20 -5.43 2.87
C MET A 1 44.84 -5.65 2.23
N THR A 2 43.88 -6.20 2.97
CA THR A 2 42.51 -6.41 2.51
C THR A 2 41.69 -5.19 2.89
N SER A 3 41.20 -4.46 1.89
CA SER A 3 40.37 -3.28 2.06
C SER A 3 39.00 -3.68 2.61
N VAL A 4 38.67 -3.20 3.81
CA VAL A 4 37.32 -3.31 4.38
C VAL A 4 36.42 -2.33 3.61
N GLN A 5 35.47 -2.84 2.83
CA GLN A 5 34.42 -2.03 2.22
C GLN A 5 33.51 -1.48 3.31
N VAL A 6 33.47 -0.16 3.45
CA VAL A 6 32.47 0.54 4.26
C VAL A 6 31.16 0.53 3.46
N PRO A 7 30.04 0.03 4.02
CA PRO A 7 28.79 -0.04 3.28
C PRO A 7 28.20 1.36 3.04
N ASP A 8 27.53 1.50 1.89
CA ASP A 8 26.88 2.71 1.41
C ASP A 8 25.89 3.30 2.45
N PRO A 9 25.93 4.61 2.74
CA PRO A 9 24.99 5.27 3.65
C PRO A 9 23.51 5.04 3.34
N CYS A 10 23.13 4.87 2.06
CA CYS A 10 21.76 4.57 1.63
C CYS A 10 21.33 3.13 1.95
N VAL A 11 22.25 2.17 1.80
CA VAL A 11 22.04 0.77 2.24
C VAL A 11 21.93 0.72 3.76
N LEU A 12 22.74 1.51 4.47
CA LEU A 12 22.65 1.64 5.92
C LEU A 12 21.34 2.31 6.37
N MET A 13 20.80 3.26 5.59
CA MET A 13 19.54 3.94 5.92
C MET A 13 18.32 3.04 5.68
N LEU A 14 18.30 2.28 4.58
CA LEU A 14 17.27 1.27 4.31
C LEU A 14 17.37 0.09 5.29
N GLN A 15 18.58 -0.39 5.61
CA GLN A 15 18.78 -1.42 6.63
C GLN A 15 18.43 -0.93 8.03
N LYS A 16 18.73 0.33 8.39
CA LYS A 16 18.27 0.94 9.64
C LYS A 16 16.77 1.20 9.64
N TRP A 17 16.17 1.53 8.50
CA TRP A 17 14.73 1.64 8.34
C TRP A 17 14.04 0.28 8.57
N PHE A 18 14.53 -0.80 7.94
CA PHE A 18 14.07 -2.17 8.19
C PHE A 18 14.38 -2.69 9.62
N ALA A 19 15.47 -2.26 10.25
CA ALA A 19 15.87 -2.70 11.59
C ALA A 19 15.17 -1.95 12.73
N VAL A 20 14.92 -0.64 12.58
CA VAL A 20 14.21 0.19 13.58
C VAL A 20 12.70 -0.03 13.51
N HIS A 21 12.15 -0.33 12.32
CA HIS A 21 10.71 -0.55 12.12
C HIS A 21 10.30 -2.04 12.14
N ARG A 22 11.25 -2.93 12.48
CA ARG A 22 10.99 -4.35 12.75
C ARG A 22 10.10 -4.58 13.97
N LEU A 23 9.92 -3.58 14.86
CA LEU A 23 8.92 -3.64 15.93
C LEU A 23 7.63 -2.89 15.58
N ALA A 24 7.68 -1.80 14.82
CA ALA A 24 6.46 -1.03 14.51
C ALA A 24 5.56 -1.73 13.47
N MET A 25 6.16 -2.38 12.45
CA MET A 25 5.38 -3.26 11.57
C MET A 25 5.07 -4.60 12.25
N PHE A 26 5.93 -5.15 13.11
CA PHE A 26 5.66 -6.44 13.75
C PHE A 26 4.65 -6.32 14.90
N GLU A 27 4.51 -5.20 15.60
CA GLU A 27 3.42 -5.00 16.58
C GLU A 27 2.08 -4.66 15.90
N ALA A 28 2.09 -4.02 14.71
CA ALA A 28 0.89 -3.83 13.90
C ALA A 28 0.48 -5.08 13.09
N PHE A 29 1.42 -5.99 12.79
CA PHE A 29 1.22 -7.14 11.90
C PHE A 29 1.29 -8.51 12.63
N CYS A 30 1.88 -8.60 13.83
CA CYS A 30 1.88 -9.82 14.66
C CYS A 30 0.86 -9.81 15.80
N ALA A 31 0.31 -8.66 16.19
CA ALA A 31 -0.94 -8.62 16.98
C ALA A 31 -2.15 -9.19 16.19
N THR A 32 -1.98 -9.45 14.90
CA THR A 32 -2.97 -10.00 13.97
C THR A 32 -2.60 -11.41 13.46
N GLY A 33 -1.56 -12.06 13.98
CA GLY A 33 -1.20 -13.42 13.55
C GLY A 33 -1.97 -14.53 14.28
N LEU A 34 -2.14 -14.40 15.60
CA LEU A 34 -2.81 -15.42 16.44
C LEU A 34 -4.12 -14.94 17.09
N LEU A 35 -4.37 -13.63 17.08
CA LEU A 35 -5.65 -13.04 17.53
C LEU A 35 -6.67 -12.92 16.39
N VAL A 36 -6.27 -13.10 15.13
CA VAL A 36 -7.16 -13.00 13.96
C VAL A 36 -8.18 -14.13 13.88
N GLN A 37 -7.96 -15.30 14.50
CA GLN A 37 -9.04 -16.29 14.60
C GLN A 37 -10.03 -16.00 15.74
N LYS A 38 -9.56 -15.53 16.90
CA LYS A 38 -10.42 -15.34 18.09
C LYS A 38 -11.18 -14.01 18.08
N GLU A 39 -10.58 -12.96 17.52
CA GLU A 39 -11.15 -11.61 17.50
C GLU A 39 -12.02 -11.35 16.27
N ILE A 40 -11.81 -12.05 15.14
CA ILE A 40 -12.78 -12.08 14.03
C ILE A 40 -14.09 -12.72 14.50
N SER A 41 -14.05 -13.78 15.31
CA SER A 41 -15.26 -14.38 15.91
C SER A 41 -16.00 -13.42 16.85
N LYS A 42 -15.26 -12.65 17.67
CA LYS A 42 -15.86 -11.63 18.57
C LYS A 42 -16.36 -10.37 17.85
N ARG A 43 -15.64 -9.89 16.83
CA ARG A 43 -16.01 -8.67 16.08
C ARG A 43 -17.06 -8.91 15.01
N VAL A 44 -17.21 -10.13 14.51
CA VAL A 44 -18.38 -10.56 13.72
C VAL A 44 -19.66 -10.50 14.56
N LYS A 45 -19.60 -10.74 15.89
CA LYS A 45 -20.73 -10.50 16.81
C LYS A 45 -21.05 -9.01 17.00
N VAL A 46 -20.02 -8.16 17.14
CA VAL A 46 -20.21 -6.69 17.28
C VAL A 46 -20.74 -6.06 15.99
N ALA A 47 -20.32 -6.55 14.82
CA ALA A 47 -20.88 -6.14 13.53
C ALA A 47 -22.35 -6.59 13.35
N MET A 48 -22.76 -7.72 13.95
CA MET A 48 -24.16 -8.18 13.97
C MET A 48 -25.08 -7.40 14.92
N GLU A 49 -24.56 -6.76 15.97
CA GLU A 49 -25.34 -5.86 16.84
C GLU A 49 -25.55 -4.48 16.21
N TRP A 50 -24.58 -4.02 15.40
CA TRP A 50 -24.67 -2.77 14.63
C TRP A 50 -25.68 -2.82 13.48
N SER A 51 -26.00 -4.01 12.95
CA SER A 51 -26.98 -4.19 11.86
C SER A 51 -28.44 -4.16 12.30
N ARG A 52 -28.75 -3.88 13.58
CA ARG A 52 -30.12 -3.77 14.11
C ARG A 52 -30.63 -2.34 14.25
N GLN A 53 -29.86 -1.32 13.86
CA GLN A 53 -30.31 0.07 13.88
C GLN A 53 -30.98 0.43 12.55
N PRO A 54 -32.22 0.95 12.54
CA PRO A 54 -32.89 1.33 11.30
C PRO A 54 -32.33 2.66 10.82
N PHE A 55 -31.47 2.63 9.80
CA PHE A 55 -31.11 3.82 9.03
C PHE A 55 -31.82 3.78 7.68
N THR A 56 -32.77 4.69 7.53
CA THR A 56 -33.58 4.90 6.34
C THR A 56 -32.77 5.63 5.25
N ARG A 57 -32.85 5.07 4.03
CA ARG A 57 -32.65 5.69 2.70
C ARG A 57 -31.46 6.67 2.53
N LEU A 58 -30.36 6.18 1.94
CA LEU A 58 -29.88 6.60 0.60
C LEU A 58 -28.70 5.71 0.14
N GLY A 59 -28.82 5.10 -1.04
CA GLY A 59 -27.69 4.71 -1.91
C GLY A 59 -26.82 3.51 -1.52
N SER A 60 -26.90 2.45 -2.33
CA SER A 60 -26.09 1.22 -2.29
C SER A 60 -24.57 1.49 -2.25
N HIS A 61 -23.90 1.18 -1.14
CA HIS A 61 -22.44 1.28 -1.01
C HIS A 61 -21.76 -0.08 -1.26
N ILE A 62 -20.98 -0.18 -2.34
CA ILE A 62 -20.02 -1.26 -2.60
C ILE A 62 -18.87 -1.13 -1.60
N ARG A 63 -18.58 -2.19 -0.85
CA ARG A 63 -17.42 -2.27 0.06
C ARG A 63 -16.30 -3.01 -0.66
N LEU A 64 -15.23 -2.30 -1.02
CA LEU A 64 -14.06 -2.87 -1.68
C LEU A 64 -12.89 -2.95 -0.69
N ILE A 65 -12.34 -4.15 -0.48
CA ILE A 65 -11.15 -4.38 0.35
C ILE A 65 -10.07 -4.95 -0.55
N LEU A 66 -9.01 -4.16 -0.78
CA LEU A 66 -7.77 -4.67 -1.36
C LEU A 66 -6.87 -5.11 -0.20
N LEU A 67 -6.59 -6.41 -0.11
CA LEU A 67 -5.72 -6.96 0.93
C LEU A 67 -4.44 -7.50 0.28
N ALA A 68 -3.35 -6.75 0.40
CA ALA A 68 -2.01 -7.23 0.10
C ALA A 68 -1.37 -7.69 1.42
N VAL A 69 -1.05 -8.98 1.52
CA VAL A 69 -0.38 -9.55 2.70
C VAL A 69 0.94 -10.15 2.27
N CYS A 70 2.05 -9.56 2.70
CA CYS A 70 3.37 -10.17 2.63
C CYS A 70 3.63 -10.89 3.96
N LEU A 71 3.59 -12.24 3.97
CA LEU A 71 3.96 -13.02 5.14
C LEU A 71 5.45 -13.42 5.04
N GLY A 72 6.29 -12.80 5.88
CA GLY A 72 7.68 -13.23 6.07
C GLY A 72 7.78 -14.26 7.18
N GLY A 73 8.09 -15.50 6.85
CA GLY A 73 8.36 -16.57 7.81
C GLY A 73 9.74 -17.18 7.57
N CYS A 74 10.66 -16.99 8.51
CA CYS A 74 11.98 -17.61 8.47
C CYS A 74 11.92 -18.95 9.23
N SER A 75 11.92 -20.07 8.51
CA SER A 75 12.27 -21.40 9.05
C SER A 75 12.69 -22.31 7.90
N LYS A 76 13.98 -22.68 7.86
CA LYS A 76 14.46 -23.75 6.97
C LYS A 76 13.83 -25.08 7.39
N LEU A 77 13.17 -25.77 6.48
CA LEU A 77 13.06 -27.23 6.51
C LEU A 77 13.61 -27.77 5.20
N SER A 78 14.77 -28.42 5.30
CA SER A 78 15.34 -29.21 4.21
C SER A 78 14.54 -30.50 4.10
N GLY A 79 14.13 -30.86 2.88
CA GLY A 79 13.43 -32.10 2.60
C GLY A 79 12.93 -32.13 1.17
N HIS A 80 13.73 -32.68 0.26
CA HIS A 80 13.30 -32.98 -1.10
C HIS A 80 12.35 -34.19 -1.04
N THR A 81 11.08 -33.98 -1.36
CA THR A 81 10.15 -35.04 -1.77
C THR A 81 9.30 -34.52 -2.90
N ASP A 82 9.48 -35.08 -4.10
CA ASP A 82 8.47 -35.05 -5.15
C ASP A 82 7.21 -35.72 -4.61
N MET A 83 6.18 -34.91 -4.37
CA MET A 83 4.86 -35.36 -3.93
C MET A 83 3.82 -34.51 -4.65
N HIS A 84 3.08 -35.14 -5.55
CA HIS A 84 1.79 -34.66 -6.07
C HIS A 84 0.94 -34.11 -4.92
N HIS A 85 0.77 -32.79 -4.84
CA HIS A 85 0.04 -32.15 -3.75
C HIS A 85 -1.44 -31.94 -4.12
N SER A 86 -2.20 -33.03 -4.13
CA SER A 86 -3.64 -33.00 -3.95
C SER A 86 -3.94 -32.58 -2.50
N GLY A 87 -4.16 -31.28 -2.26
CA GLY A 87 -4.49 -30.81 -0.90
C GLY A 87 -4.25 -29.34 -0.56
N ARG A 88 -4.12 -28.41 -1.52
CA ARG A 88 -4.23 -26.98 -1.16
C ARG A 88 -5.67 -26.70 -0.71
N PRO A 89 -5.93 -26.03 0.43
CA PRO A 89 -7.25 -25.48 0.67
C PRO A 89 -7.57 -24.58 -0.52
N ALA A 90 -8.68 -24.83 -1.20
CA ALA A 90 -9.10 -24.03 -2.34
C ALA A 90 -9.47 -22.64 -1.81
N TYR A 91 -8.49 -21.74 -1.67
CA TYR A 91 -8.68 -20.37 -1.23
C TYR A 91 -9.74 -19.64 -2.07
N GLY A 92 -9.95 -20.07 -3.32
CA GLY A 92 -11.06 -19.64 -4.16
C GLY A 92 -12.42 -19.76 -3.45
N THR A 93 -12.71 -20.89 -2.83
CA THR A 93 -13.98 -21.10 -2.10
C THR A 93 -14.13 -20.20 -0.87
N LEU A 94 -13.03 -19.73 -0.27
CA LEU A 94 -13.06 -18.77 0.83
C LEU A 94 -13.35 -17.36 0.30
N PHE A 95 -12.64 -16.92 -0.75
CA PHE A 95 -12.82 -15.60 -1.30
C PHE A 95 -14.19 -15.44 -1.97
N GLU A 96 -14.70 -16.46 -2.66
CA GLU A 96 -16.07 -16.49 -3.19
C GLU A 96 -17.11 -16.32 -2.07
N LYS A 97 -16.94 -17.02 -0.94
CA LYS A 97 -17.82 -16.85 0.23
C LYS A 97 -17.74 -15.45 0.82
N LEU A 98 -16.55 -14.85 0.86
CA LEU A 98 -16.36 -13.48 1.33
C LEU A 98 -16.99 -12.46 0.38
N GLU A 99 -16.86 -12.64 -0.94
CA GLU A 99 -17.54 -11.81 -1.93
C GLU A 99 -19.07 -11.89 -1.76
N HIS A 100 -19.60 -13.11 -1.61
CA HIS A 100 -21.03 -13.32 -1.37
C HIS A 100 -21.51 -12.64 -0.09
N TRP A 101 -20.77 -12.80 1.02
CA TRP A 101 -21.14 -12.21 2.31
C TRP A 101 -21.05 -10.67 2.32
N THR A 102 -20.08 -10.09 1.61
CA THR A 102 -19.90 -8.64 1.54
C THR A 102 -20.76 -7.96 0.47
N ALA A 103 -21.38 -8.73 -0.43
CA ALA A 103 -21.94 -8.24 -1.69
C ALA A 103 -20.94 -7.35 -2.46
N GLY A 104 -19.66 -7.69 -2.35
CA GLY A 104 -18.53 -6.92 -2.86
C GLY A 104 -17.67 -7.75 -3.80
N ARG A 105 -16.56 -7.15 -4.22
CA ARG A 105 -15.55 -7.77 -5.08
C ARG A 105 -14.19 -7.70 -4.41
N ILE A 106 -13.46 -8.81 -4.44
CA ILE A 106 -12.22 -8.99 -3.69
C ILE A 106 -11.11 -9.36 -4.66
N GLY A 107 -10.02 -8.60 -4.64
CA GLY A 107 -8.79 -8.90 -5.36
C GLY A 107 -7.69 -9.25 -4.37
N VAL A 108 -7.00 -10.38 -4.58
CA VAL A 108 -5.92 -10.84 -3.72
C VAL A 108 -4.74 -11.26 -4.57
N ALA A 109 -3.56 -10.81 -4.17
CA ALA A 109 -2.29 -11.36 -4.60
C ALA A 109 -1.34 -11.42 -3.40
N ALA A 110 -0.59 -12.50 -3.28
CA ALA A 110 0.46 -12.66 -2.29
C ALA A 110 1.61 -13.48 -2.88
N VAL A 111 2.83 -13.17 -2.45
CA VAL A 111 4.03 -13.92 -2.78
C VAL A 111 4.74 -14.29 -1.47
N ASN A 112 5.14 -15.54 -1.35
CA ASN A 112 6.06 -15.98 -0.33
C ASN A 112 7.48 -15.70 -0.82
N THR A 113 8.18 -14.76 -0.21
CA THR A 113 9.53 -14.35 -0.63
C THR A 113 10.61 -15.38 -0.30
N ALA A 114 10.30 -16.42 0.48
CA ALA A 114 11.25 -17.49 0.82
C ALA A 114 11.39 -18.53 -0.30
N ASP A 115 10.30 -18.81 -1.02
CA ASP A 115 10.24 -19.88 -2.04
C ASP A 115 9.59 -19.42 -3.36
N ASN A 116 9.23 -18.15 -3.47
CA ASN A 116 8.53 -17.52 -4.59
C ASN A 116 7.16 -18.12 -4.94
N SER A 117 6.57 -18.94 -4.06
CA SER A 117 5.20 -19.40 -4.24
C SER A 117 4.21 -18.25 -4.16
N SER A 118 3.20 -18.25 -5.02
CA SER A 118 2.21 -17.18 -5.10
C SER A 118 0.77 -17.65 -4.93
N LEU A 119 -0.07 -16.78 -4.37
CA LEU A 119 -1.51 -16.90 -4.29
C LEU A 119 -2.14 -15.74 -5.06
N GLN A 120 -3.13 -16.03 -5.89
CA GLN A 120 -3.92 -15.00 -6.58
C GLN A 120 -5.41 -15.36 -6.58
N TYR A 121 -6.26 -14.35 -6.44
CA TYR A 121 -7.70 -14.41 -6.65
C TYR A 121 -8.14 -13.10 -7.28
N ARG A 122 -8.72 -13.15 -8.49
CA ARG A 122 -8.95 -11.95 -9.33
C ARG A 122 -7.70 -11.08 -9.50
N GLY A 123 -6.52 -11.72 -9.57
CA GLY A 123 -5.21 -11.06 -9.53
C GLY A 123 -4.98 -10.10 -10.70
N ASP A 124 -5.61 -10.36 -11.84
CA ASP A 124 -5.47 -9.57 -13.07
C ASP A 124 -6.63 -8.59 -13.30
N GLU A 125 -7.61 -8.57 -12.39
CA GLU A 125 -8.72 -7.64 -12.46
C GLU A 125 -8.32 -6.28 -11.89
N ARG A 126 -8.88 -5.19 -12.47
CA ARG A 126 -8.60 -3.84 -11.99
C ARG A 126 -9.41 -3.50 -10.74
N PHE A 127 -8.73 -2.82 -9.82
CA PHE A 127 -9.30 -2.25 -8.60
C PHE A 127 -8.77 -0.83 -8.42
N PRO A 128 -9.57 0.10 -7.86
CA PRO A 128 -9.11 1.44 -7.51
C PRO A 128 -7.94 1.36 -6.53
N LEU A 129 -6.93 2.19 -6.77
CA LEU A 129 -5.76 2.33 -5.92
C LEU A 129 -6.16 2.89 -4.56
N CYS A 130 -7.06 3.89 -4.53
CA CYS A 130 -7.27 4.75 -3.37
C CYS A 130 -5.90 5.16 -2.81
N SER A 131 -5.70 5.20 -1.49
CA SER A 131 -4.42 5.59 -0.89
C SER A 131 -3.25 4.60 -1.06
N THR A 132 -3.44 3.42 -1.68
CA THR A 132 -2.31 2.48 -1.89
C THR A 132 -1.27 3.03 -2.88
N PHE A 133 -1.66 3.95 -3.78
CA PHE A 133 -0.74 4.60 -4.72
C PHE A 133 0.36 5.42 -4.04
N LYS A 134 0.13 5.89 -2.80
CA LYS A 134 1.04 6.79 -2.08
C LYS A 134 2.42 6.14 -1.92
N LEU A 135 2.47 4.81 -1.85
CA LEU A 135 3.71 4.04 -1.86
C LEU A 135 4.52 4.22 -3.15
N MET A 136 3.86 4.14 -4.31
CA MET A 136 4.51 4.36 -5.61
C MET A 136 4.98 5.81 -5.75
N ALA A 137 4.20 6.78 -5.26
CA ALA A 137 4.59 8.19 -5.27
C ALA A 137 5.83 8.46 -4.40
N ALA A 138 5.88 7.89 -3.18
CA ALA A 138 7.04 7.99 -2.31
C ALA A 138 8.27 7.28 -2.90
N ALA A 139 8.07 6.10 -3.51
CA ALA A 139 9.14 5.37 -4.20
C ALA A 139 9.73 6.17 -5.37
N ALA A 140 8.90 6.86 -6.15
CA ALA A 140 9.37 7.74 -7.23
C ALA A 140 10.25 8.89 -6.70
N ILE A 141 9.87 9.51 -5.58
CA ILE A 141 10.67 10.55 -4.91
C ILE A 141 12.01 9.98 -4.43
N LEU A 142 11.98 8.83 -3.76
CA LEU A 142 13.20 8.17 -3.27
C LEU A 142 14.13 7.78 -4.41
N HIS A 143 13.60 7.24 -5.50
CA HIS A 143 14.40 6.92 -6.69
C HIS A 143 15.06 8.17 -7.26
N ARG A 144 14.32 9.29 -7.41
CA ARG A 144 14.89 10.55 -7.89
C ARG A 144 15.97 11.11 -6.95
N SER A 145 15.84 10.89 -5.64
CA SER A 145 16.84 11.34 -4.67
C SER A 145 18.20 10.65 -4.78
N LEU A 146 18.30 9.54 -5.52
CA LEU A 146 19.57 8.89 -5.83
C LEU A 146 20.47 9.78 -6.70
N ASP A 147 19.86 10.55 -7.61
CA ASP A 147 20.56 11.50 -8.47
C ASP A 147 20.55 12.93 -7.91
N GLU A 148 19.64 13.23 -6.98
CA GLU A 148 19.45 14.53 -6.34
C GLU A 148 19.63 14.44 -4.80
N PRO A 149 20.87 14.48 -4.28
CA PRO A 149 21.16 14.16 -2.88
C PRO A 149 20.54 15.11 -1.84
N ASP A 150 20.20 16.34 -2.24
CA ASP A 150 19.53 17.31 -1.37
C ASP A 150 18.01 17.33 -1.53
N LEU A 151 17.44 16.50 -2.42
CA LEU A 151 16.01 16.47 -2.69
C LEU A 151 15.19 16.24 -1.42
N LEU A 152 15.54 15.24 -0.62
CA LEU A 152 14.79 14.89 0.58
C LEU A 152 14.81 15.99 1.65
N LYS A 153 15.85 16.84 1.65
CA LYS A 153 15.99 17.99 2.56
C LYS A 153 15.27 19.23 2.04
N LYS A 154 14.91 19.26 0.74
CA LYS A 154 14.22 20.40 0.12
C LYS A 154 12.96 20.70 0.92
N HIS A 155 12.83 21.96 1.30
CA HIS A 155 11.76 22.45 2.14
C HIS A 155 10.63 23.02 1.28
N ILE A 156 9.40 22.54 1.49
CA ILE A 156 8.22 22.92 0.72
C ILE A 156 7.27 23.73 1.61
N LEU A 157 7.03 24.97 1.20
CA LEU A 157 5.95 25.79 1.75
C LEU A 157 4.67 25.55 0.95
N TYR A 158 3.54 25.54 1.64
CA TYR A 158 2.23 25.28 1.04
C TYR A 158 1.14 26.02 1.81
N SER A 159 0.02 26.26 1.15
CA SER A 159 -1.07 27.08 1.67
C SER A 159 -2.12 26.27 2.41
N ALA A 160 -2.88 26.95 3.27
CA ALA A 160 -4.09 26.37 3.89
C ALA A 160 -5.13 25.96 2.84
N THR A 161 -5.17 26.67 1.71
CA THR A 161 -6.04 26.34 0.56
C THR A 161 -5.67 25.00 -0.05
N GLU A 162 -4.38 24.74 -0.30
CA GLU A 162 -3.90 23.43 -0.81
C GLU A 162 -4.24 22.29 0.16
N VAL A 163 -4.06 22.52 1.47
CA VAL A 163 -4.39 21.53 2.52
C VAL A 163 -5.88 21.24 2.58
N THR A 164 -6.71 22.29 2.49
CA THR A 164 -8.18 22.17 2.55
C THR A 164 -8.73 21.47 1.31
N ALA A 165 -8.21 21.81 0.13
CA ALA A 165 -8.59 21.20 -1.14
C ALA A 165 -8.32 19.68 -1.17
N ALA A 166 -7.28 19.21 -0.49
CA ALA A 166 -6.93 17.79 -0.42
C ALA A 166 -7.89 16.94 0.46
N GLY A 167 -8.75 17.59 1.26
CA GLY A 167 -9.79 16.97 2.09
C GLY A 167 -9.30 16.30 3.38
N TYR A 168 -8.23 15.51 3.34
CA TYR A 168 -7.70 14.79 4.50
C TYR A 168 -6.19 15.01 4.69
N ALA A 169 -5.80 15.73 5.74
CA ALA A 169 -4.44 16.24 5.88
C ALA A 169 -4.00 16.37 7.35
N PRO A 170 -3.95 15.27 8.12
CA PRO A 170 -3.76 15.29 9.58
C PRO A 170 -2.37 15.74 10.06
N VAL A 171 -1.36 15.75 9.17
CA VAL A 171 0.00 16.18 9.48
C VAL A 171 0.25 17.56 8.88
N THR A 172 0.06 17.71 7.57
CA THR A 172 0.44 18.93 6.85
C THR A 172 -0.29 20.19 7.38
N ILE A 173 -1.53 20.06 7.87
CA ILE A 173 -2.28 21.16 8.50
C ILE A 173 -1.56 21.77 9.71
N LYS A 174 -0.72 21.01 10.41
CA LYS A 174 0.03 21.47 11.59
C LYS A 174 1.26 22.30 11.23
N HIS A 175 1.63 22.32 9.96
CA HIS A 175 2.89 22.89 9.47
C HIS A 175 2.63 23.98 8.41
N LEU A 176 1.50 24.68 8.47
CA LEU A 176 1.17 25.76 7.52
C LEU A 176 2.15 26.94 7.56
N SER A 177 2.66 27.29 8.74
CA SER A 177 3.62 28.39 8.91
C SER A 177 5.06 27.98 8.59
N THR A 178 5.41 26.74 8.89
CA THR A 178 6.77 26.24 8.73
C THR A 178 7.00 25.65 7.35
N GLY A 179 5.99 25.01 6.76
CA GLY A 179 6.09 24.01 5.70
C GLY A 179 6.70 22.69 6.22
N MET A 180 7.09 21.82 5.29
CA MET A 180 7.71 20.52 5.59
C MET A 180 8.79 20.16 4.57
N SER A 181 9.78 19.35 4.98
CA SER A 181 10.73 18.76 4.02
C SER A 181 10.06 17.70 3.15
N ILE A 182 10.65 17.38 1.99
CA ILE A 182 10.17 16.26 1.15
C ILE A 182 10.19 14.93 1.92
N ALA A 183 11.22 14.69 2.74
CA ALA A 183 11.26 13.50 3.60
C ALA A 183 10.06 13.42 4.56
N ASP A 184 9.70 14.54 5.20
CA ASP A 184 8.56 14.60 6.13
C ASP A 184 7.23 14.46 5.39
N LEU A 185 7.12 15.00 4.17
CA LEU A 185 5.93 14.80 3.32
C LEU A 185 5.78 13.33 2.90
N CYS A 186 6.88 12.63 2.58
CA CYS A 186 6.86 11.18 2.36
C CYS A 186 6.39 10.44 3.62
N ALA A 187 6.92 10.79 4.79
CA ALA A 187 6.49 10.19 6.06
C ALA A 187 5.01 10.43 6.34
N ALA A 188 4.51 11.66 6.15
CA ALA A 188 3.11 12.03 6.31
C ALA A 188 2.19 11.23 5.38
N ALA A 189 2.57 11.11 4.10
CA ALA A 189 1.80 10.37 3.11
C ALA A 189 1.75 8.87 3.42
N ILE A 190 2.85 8.25 3.84
CA ILE A 190 2.91 6.80 4.05
C ILE A 190 2.35 6.38 5.42
N GLN A 191 2.68 7.11 6.49
CA GLN A 191 2.32 6.72 7.85
C GLN A 191 0.92 7.18 8.25
N TYR A 192 0.46 8.30 7.68
CA TYR A 192 -0.81 8.93 8.05
C TYR A 192 -1.76 9.09 6.88
N SER A 193 -1.41 8.60 5.69
CA SER A 193 -2.22 8.75 4.46
C SER A 193 -2.58 10.21 4.16
N ASP A 194 -1.70 11.16 4.51
CA ASP A 194 -1.96 12.59 4.33
C ASP A 194 -2.09 12.94 2.83
N ASN A 195 -3.28 13.41 2.43
CA ASN A 195 -3.61 13.68 1.03
C ASN A 195 -2.90 14.94 0.52
N ALA A 196 -2.82 15.98 1.35
CA ALA A 196 -2.10 17.19 0.97
C ALA A 196 -0.61 16.88 0.84
N GLY A 197 -0.07 16.06 1.76
CA GLY A 197 1.30 15.56 1.71
C GLY A 197 1.62 14.89 0.37
N VAL A 198 0.83 13.91 -0.06
CA VAL A 198 1.08 13.24 -1.34
C VAL A 198 0.81 14.14 -2.55
N ASN A 199 -0.15 15.07 -2.49
CA ASN A 199 -0.35 16.03 -3.58
C ASN A 199 0.88 16.93 -3.78
N LEU A 200 1.53 17.36 -2.69
CA LEU A 200 2.77 18.13 -2.77
C LEU A 200 3.92 17.30 -3.36
N LEU A 201 4.03 16.02 -3.00
CA LEU A 201 5.01 15.10 -3.61
C LEU A 201 4.73 14.88 -5.11
N MET A 202 3.46 14.69 -5.49
CA MET A 202 3.10 14.56 -6.90
C MET A 202 3.40 15.84 -7.69
N LYS A 203 3.14 17.03 -7.11
CA LYS A 203 3.49 18.32 -7.72
C LYS A 203 4.99 18.41 -7.96
N GLU A 204 5.79 17.97 -7.00
CA GLU A 204 7.25 17.89 -7.13
C GLU A 204 7.71 16.91 -8.23
N LEU A 205 6.99 15.81 -8.46
CA LEU A 205 7.27 14.85 -9.52
C LEU A 205 6.81 15.29 -10.92
N GLY A 206 5.95 16.32 -11.03
CA GLY A 206 5.32 16.72 -12.30
C GLY A 206 3.89 16.19 -12.51
N GLY A 207 3.26 15.67 -11.46
CA GLY A 207 1.85 15.28 -11.40
C GLY A 207 1.59 13.78 -11.43
N PRO A 208 0.30 13.35 -11.39
CA PRO A 208 -0.10 11.94 -11.31
C PRO A 208 0.51 11.05 -12.40
N LYS A 209 0.65 11.58 -13.63
CA LYS A 209 1.26 10.87 -14.75
C LYS A 209 2.73 10.55 -14.53
N ALA A 210 3.47 11.36 -13.77
CA ALA A 210 4.86 11.07 -13.44
C ALA A 210 4.99 9.86 -12.50
N VAL A 211 4.04 9.67 -11.58
CA VAL A 211 3.97 8.46 -10.74
C VAL A 211 3.69 7.22 -11.61
N THR A 212 2.80 7.35 -12.60
CA THR A 212 2.54 6.28 -13.57
C THR A 212 3.78 5.98 -14.43
N ALA A 213 4.47 7.01 -14.91
CA ALA A 213 5.70 6.84 -15.69
C ALA A 213 6.78 6.12 -14.86
N PHE A 214 6.95 6.47 -13.59
CA PHE A 214 7.87 5.77 -12.69
C PHE A 214 7.48 4.29 -12.49
N ALA A 215 6.19 4.00 -12.30
CA ALA A 215 5.73 2.60 -12.21
C ALA A 215 6.13 1.79 -13.45
N GLN A 216 6.03 2.39 -14.65
CA GLN A 216 6.47 1.77 -15.90
C GLN A 216 7.99 1.56 -15.96
N THR A 217 8.81 2.49 -15.45
CA THR A 217 10.27 2.32 -15.44
C THR A 217 10.71 1.14 -14.59
N ILE A 218 9.93 0.80 -13.55
CA ILE A 218 10.16 -0.40 -12.74
C ILE A 218 9.35 -1.61 -13.23
N GLY A 219 8.80 -1.58 -14.45
CA GLY A 219 8.11 -2.71 -15.08
C GLY A 219 6.67 -2.97 -14.63
N ASP A 220 6.03 -2.06 -13.90
CA ASP A 220 4.58 -2.10 -13.62
C ASP A 220 3.81 -1.31 -14.69
N ASN A 221 3.32 -2.04 -15.69
CA ASN A 221 2.57 -1.47 -16.81
C ASN A 221 1.06 -1.37 -16.56
N LEU A 222 0.54 -1.91 -15.44
CA LEU A 222 -0.89 -1.92 -15.15
C LEU A 222 -1.29 -0.84 -14.14
N PHE A 223 -0.35 -0.40 -13.29
CA PHE A 223 -0.51 0.77 -12.45
C PHE A 223 -0.81 1.99 -13.31
N ARG A 224 -1.89 2.69 -12.97
CA ARG A 224 -2.31 3.89 -13.65
C ARG A 224 -2.90 4.87 -12.64
N LEU A 225 -2.33 6.07 -12.59
CA LEU A 225 -2.77 7.18 -11.76
C LEU A 225 -3.02 8.41 -12.65
N ASP A 226 -4.25 8.92 -12.62
CA ASP A 226 -4.72 9.98 -13.51
C ASP A 226 -5.07 11.27 -12.76
N ARG A 227 -5.51 11.16 -11.50
CA ARG A 227 -6.07 12.28 -10.73
C ARG A 227 -5.31 12.54 -9.44
N TRP A 228 -5.56 13.72 -8.88
CA TRP A 228 -5.06 14.16 -7.59
C TRP A 228 -5.94 13.63 -6.46
N GLU A 229 -5.46 13.74 -5.22
CA GLU A 229 -6.36 13.65 -4.08
C GLU A 229 -7.22 14.93 -4.00
N PRO A 230 -8.51 14.82 -3.65
CA PRO A 230 -9.24 13.60 -3.28
C PRO A 230 -9.91 12.87 -4.46
N GLU A 231 -9.90 13.41 -5.68
CA GLU A 231 -10.72 12.93 -6.81
C GLU A 231 -10.40 11.50 -7.26
N LEU A 232 -9.15 11.04 -7.07
CA LEU A 232 -8.74 9.68 -7.39
C LEU A 232 -9.54 8.61 -6.63
N ASN A 233 -10.18 8.95 -5.50
CA ASN A 233 -10.95 8.00 -4.68
C ASN A 233 -12.38 7.74 -5.18
N SER A 234 -12.76 8.29 -6.34
CA SER A 234 -14.14 8.13 -6.87
C SER A 234 -14.59 6.67 -7.04
N ALA A 235 -13.65 5.75 -7.31
CA ALA A 235 -13.89 4.31 -7.41
C ALA A 235 -15.10 3.91 -8.29
N ILE A 236 -15.33 4.65 -9.37
CA ILE A 236 -16.46 4.43 -10.27
C ILE A 236 -16.30 3.05 -10.93
N PRO A 237 -17.30 2.15 -10.88
CA PRO A 237 -17.22 0.84 -11.51
C PRO A 237 -16.88 0.94 -13.01
N ASN A 238 -15.93 0.11 -13.45
CA ASN A 238 -15.40 0.05 -14.82
C ASN A 238 -14.66 1.31 -15.32
N ASP A 239 -14.44 2.31 -14.48
CA ASP A 239 -13.52 3.41 -14.79
C ASP A 239 -12.07 2.92 -14.64
N PRO A 240 -11.24 2.93 -15.71
CA PRO A 240 -9.87 2.46 -15.62
C PRO A 240 -8.93 3.43 -14.90
N ARG A 241 -9.36 4.67 -14.63
CA ARG A 241 -8.53 5.69 -13.98
C ARG A 241 -8.24 5.36 -12.54
N ASP A 242 -7.01 5.64 -12.10
CA ASP A 242 -6.56 5.43 -10.71
C ASP A 242 -6.71 3.97 -10.25
N THR A 243 -6.36 3.03 -11.13
CA THR A 243 -6.47 1.60 -10.88
C THR A 243 -5.14 0.88 -11.06
N SER A 244 -5.02 -0.27 -10.40
CA SER A 244 -4.02 -1.30 -10.69
C SER A 244 -4.68 -2.68 -10.55
N THR A 245 -3.90 -3.75 -10.71
CA THR A 245 -4.33 -5.11 -10.40
C THR A 245 -3.57 -5.64 -9.18
N PRO A 246 -4.15 -6.53 -8.36
CA PRO A 246 -3.44 -7.12 -7.22
C PRO A 246 -2.11 -7.74 -7.62
N ALA A 247 -2.06 -8.47 -8.73
CA ALA A 247 -0.84 -9.10 -9.23
C ALA A 247 0.23 -8.07 -9.59
N SER A 248 -0.16 -6.98 -10.28
CA SER A 248 0.78 -5.92 -10.67
C SER A 248 1.35 -5.21 -9.45
N THR A 249 0.49 -4.86 -8.47
CA THR A 249 0.91 -4.20 -7.24
C THR A 249 1.95 -5.01 -6.47
N ILE A 250 1.75 -6.33 -6.29
CA ILE A 250 2.74 -7.20 -5.64
C ILE A 250 4.03 -7.29 -6.46
N SER A 251 3.91 -7.37 -7.79
CA SER A 251 5.06 -7.42 -8.68
C SER A 251 5.91 -6.13 -8.62
N GLY A 252 5.25 -4.97 -8.61
CA GLY A 252 5.89 -3.67 -8.47
C GLY A 252 6.57 -3.52 -7.09
N LEU A 253 5.89 -3.92 -6.01
CA LEU A 253 6.46 -3.95 -4.66
C LEU A 253 7.74 -4.79 -4.58
N TYR A 254 7.77 -5.95 -5.22
CA TYR A 254 8.93 -6.83 -5.22
C TYR A 254 10.13 -6.20 -5.95
N ARG A 255 9.88 -5.34 -6.95
CA ARG A 255 10.91 -4.62 -7.72
C ARG A 255 11.40 -3.31 -7.09
N LEU A 256 10.78 -2.88 -5.99
CA LEU A 256 11.25 -1.75 -5.19
C LEU A 256 12.31 -2.15 -4.14
N HIS A 257 12.61 -3.44 -3.99
CA HIS A 257 13.76 -3.95 -3.23
C HIS A 257 15.05 -3.83 -4.03
#